data_AF-A0A7R8W4V7-F1
#
_entry.id   AF-A0A7R8W4V7-F1
#
_cell.length_a   1.000
_cell.length_b   1.000
_cell.length_c   1.000
_cell.angle_alpha   90.00
_cell.angle_beta   90.00
_cell.angle_gamma   90.00
#
_symmetry.space_group_name_H-M   'P 1'
#
loop_
_entity.id
_entity.type
_entity.pdbx_description
1 polymer ?
#
loop_
_entity_poly.entity_id
_entity_poly.type
_entity_poly.pdbx_seq_one_letter_code
_entity_poly.pdbx_strand_id
1 'polypeptide(L)'
;NPGSTGDSESPPCQWHSPPATPSQPSIPARRSSLQLWQFLVALLEDPTNGNCISWTGRGMEFKLIEPEEVARRWGIQKNRPAMNYDKLSRSLRYYYEKGIMQKVPGERYVYKFICDPETIGSTASSVVDPKFMSDRSGRGIPDDNYTKREASLSPSPRSPFQISKSSDQTP
;
A
#
# COMPACT_ATOMS: atom_id res chain seq x y z
N ASN A 1 -15.11 -80.89 -39.36
CA ASN A 1 -15.88 -80.29 -38.26
C ASN A 1 -14.97 -79.26 -37.58
N PRO A 2 -15.15 -77.96 -37.85
CA PRO A 2 -14.35 -76.90 -37.23
C PRO A 2 -14.97 -76.52 -35.88
N GLY A 3 -14.12 -76.29 -34.88
CA GLY A 3 -14.53 -75.79 -33.58
C GLY A 3 -13.33 -75.18 -32.86
N SER A 4 -13.61 -74.17 -32.03
CA SER A 4 -12.67 -73.33 -31.24
C SER A 4 -12.34 -72.02 -31.96
N THR A 5 -13.13 -70.94 -31.82
CA THR A 5 -13.41 -70.12 -30.61
C THR A 5 -12.18 -69.37 -30.13
N GLY A 6 -12.25 -68.04 -30.05
CA GLY A 6 -11.26 -67.23 -29.34
C GLY A 6 -11.19 -65.80 -29.83
N ASP A 7 -12.19 -65.00 -29.46
CA ASP A 7 -12.29 -63.56 -29.65
C ASP A 7 -11.04 -62.82 -29.14
N SER A 8 -10.52 -61.90 -29.95
CA SER A 8 -9.37 -61.05 -29.62
C SER A 8 -9.87 -59.84 -28.82
N GLU A 9 -10.24 -60.08 -27.57
CA GLU A 9 -10.72 -59.04 -26.66
C GLU A 9 -9.52 -58.16 -26.22
N SER A 10 -9.56 -56.90 -26.66
CA SER A 10 -8.65 -55.86 -26.16
C SER A 10 -8.91 -55.63 -24.67
N PRO A 11 -7.89 -55.45 -23.82
CA PRO A 11 -8.13 -55.10 -22.44
C PRO A 11 -8.80 -53.71 -22.38
N PRO A 12 -9.84 -53.50 -21.56
CA PRO A 12 -10.36 -52.17 -21.33
C PRO A 12 -9.28 -51.36 -20.62
N CYS A 13 -9.00 -50.17 -21.14
CA CYS A 13 -8.11 -49.20 -20.49
C CYS A 13 -8.55 -49.00 -19.03
N GLN A 14 -7.87 -49.66 -18.10
CA GLN A 14 -8.05 -49.41 -16.68
C GLN A 14 -7.50 -48.02 -16.41
N TRP A 15 -8.41 -47.06 -16.34
CA TRP A 15 -8.15 -45.67 -15.99
C TRP A 15 -7.67 -45.63 -14.53
N HIS A 16 -6.37 -45.83 -14.33
CA HIS A 16 -5.75 -45.55 -13.05
C HIS A 16 -5.90 -44.04 -12.82
N SER A 17 -6.70 -43.67 -11.82
CA SER A 17 -6.80 -42.29 -11.36
C SER A 17 -5.39 -41.77 -11.05
N PRO A 18 -5.02 -40.57 -11.51
CA PRO A 18 -3.73 -40.00 -11.12
C PRO A 18 -3.70 -39.81 -9.59
N PRO A 19 -2.55 -40.02 -8.93
CA PRO A 19 -2.42 -39.79 -7.50
C PRO A 19 -2.77 -38.34 -7.18
N ALA A 20 -3.54 -38.15 -6.11
CA ALA A 20 -4.01 -36.85 -5.64
C ALA A 20 -2.85 -35.85 -5.60
N THR A 21 -2.96 -34.82 -6.44
CA THR A 21 -2.04 -33.69 -6.45
C THR A 21 -2.06 -33.05 -5.05
N PRO A 22 -0.92 -32.74 -4.43
CA PRO A 22 -0.92 -32.06 -3.14
C PRO A 22 -1.68 -30.74 -3.32
N SER A 23 -2.80 -30.67 -2.61
CA SER A 23 -3.74 -29.56 -2.56
C SER A 23 -2.99 -28.25 -2.39
N GLN A 24 -2.89 -27.48 -3.48
CA GLN A 24 -2.48 -26.09 -3.42
C GLN A 24 -3.40 -25.39 -2.40
N PRO A 25 -2.85 -24.63 -1.43
CA PRO A 25 -3.67 -23.86 -0.52
C PRO A 25 -4.52 -22.91 -1.36
N SER A 26 -5.84 -23.10 -1.32
CA SER A 26 -6.81 -22.26 -1.98
C SER A 26 -6.74 -20.87 -1.34
N ILE A 27 -5.87 -20.01 -1.87
CA ILE A 27 -5.86 -18.59 -1.52
C ILE A 27 -7.30 -18.09 -1.78
N PRO A 28 -8.02 -17.58 -0.78
CA PRO A 28 -9.42 -17.23 -0.93
C PRO A 28 -9.59 -16.29 -2.12
N ALA A 29 -10.44 -16.66 -3.08
CA ALA A 29 -10.60 -16.02 -4.39
C ALA A 29 -10.86 -14.50 -4.34
N ARG A 30 -11.27 -13.96 -3.19
CA ARG A 30 -11.41 -12.51 -2.98
C ARG A 30 -10.07 -11.75 -2.94
N ARG A 31 -8.96 -12.44 -2.65
CA ARG A 31 -7.61 -11.84 -2.54
C ARG A 31 -6.87 -11.77 -3.88
N SER A 32 -7.21 -12.62 -4.86
CA SER A 32 -6.52 -12.67 -6.15
C SER A 32 -6.90 -11.52 -7.09
N SER A 33 -7.98 -10.76 -6.83
CA SER A 33 -8.41 -9.64 -7.66
C SER A 33 -7.72 -8.30 -7.35
N LEU A 34 -7.01 -8.19 -6.23
CA LEU A 34 -6.35 -6.94 -5.85
C LEU A 34 -5.37 -6.47 -6.93
N GLN A 35 -5.30 -5.16 -7.12
CA GLN A 35 -4.29 -4.49 -7.93
C GLN A 35 -3.04 -4.19 -7.10
N LEU A 36 -1.89 -4.03 -7.76
CA LEU A 36 -0.62 -3.84 -7.05
C LEU A 36 -0.66 -2.61 -6.14
N TRP A 37 -1.18 -1.48 -6.61
CA TRP A 37 -1.24 -0.27 -5.79
C TRP A 37 -2.08 -0.46 -4.52
N GLN A 38 -3.20 -1.19 -4.60
CA GLN A 38 -4.05 -1.51 -3.45
C GLN A 38 -3.33 -2.44 -2.47
N PHE A 39 -2.60 -3.41 -3.01
CA PHE A 39 -1.77 -4.31 -2.21
C PHE A 39 -0.67 -3.55 -1.47
N LEU A 40 -0.01 -2.58 -2.11
CA LEU A 40 1.01 -1.75 -1.45
C LEU A 40 0.40 -0.90 -0.33
N VAL A 41 -0.78 -0.31 -0.56
CA VAL A 41 -1.52 0.40 0.50
C VAL A 41 -1.85 -0.53 1.66
N ALA A 42 -2.34 -1.74 1.40
CA ALA A 42 -2.63 -2.71 2.45
C ALA A 42 -1.39 -3.14 3.25
N LEU A 43 -0.23 -3.28 2.61
CA LEU A 43 1.02 -3.53 3.34
C LEU A 43 1.43 -2.35 4.22
N LEU A 44 1.17 -1.13 3.73
CA LEU A 44 1.48 0.13 4.40
C LEU A 44 0.52 0.51 5.54
N GLU A 45 -0.64 -0.16 5.64
CA GLU A 45 -1.59 0.01 6.74
C GLU A 45 -1.12 -0.66 8.03
N ASP A 46 -0.42 -1.79 7.90
CA ASP A 46 0.08 -2.55 9.03
C ASP A 46 1.56 -2.19 9.31
N PRO A 47 1.84 -1.50 10.44
CA PRO A 47 3.20 -1.07 10.78
C PRO A 47 4.16 -2.25 11.02
N THR A 48 3.67 -3.46 11.26
CA THR A 48 4.53 -4.66 11.39
C THR A 48 5.26 -5.00 10.09
N ASN A 49 4.79 -4.51 8.95
CA ASN A 49 5.45 -4.64 7.65
C ASN A 49 6.56 -3.60 7.42
N GLY A 50 6.85 -2.77 8.43
CA GLY A 50 7.85 -1.70 8.36
C GLY A 50 9.24 -2.15 7.94
N ASN A 51 9.58 -3.43 8.04
CA ASN A 51 10.86 -3.98 7.58
C ASN A 51 10.92 -4.15 6.04
N CYS A 52 9.79 -4.31 5.36
CA CYS A 52 9.75 -4.47 3.91
C CYS A 52 9.23 -3.22 3.18
N ILE A 53 8.28 -2.50 3.78
CA ILE A 53 7.69 -1.29 3.20
C ILE A 53 7.21 -0.35 4.30
N SER A 54 7.47 0.94 4.17
CA SER A 54 7.06 1.92 5.17
C SER A 54 6.75 3.29 4.57
N TRP A 55 5.91 4.05 5.26
CA TRP A 55 5.74 5.47 4.99
C TRP A 55 6.99 6.24 5.40
N THR A 56 7.38 7.25 4.63
CA THR A 56 8.52 8.13 4.98
C THR A 56 8.12 9.25 5.94
N GLY A 57 6.82 9.40 6.21
CA GLY A 57 6.26 10.52 6.99
C GLY A 57 6.04 11.79 6.16
N ARG A 58 6.42 11.80 4.87
CA ARG A 58 6.26 12.96 3.97
C ARG A 58 4.98 12.82 3.14
N GLY A 59 3.83 13.02 3.79
CA GLY A 59 2.51 12.88 3.16
C GLY A 59 2.27 11.45 2.68
N MET A 60 1.96 11.27 1.38
CA MET A 60 1.70 9.97 0.75
C MET A 60 2.96 9.30 0.16
N GLU A 61 4.14 9.66 0.66
CA GLU A 61 5.41 9.08 0.23
C GLU A 61 5.77 7.82 1.04
N PHE A 62 6.16 6.77 0.32
CA PHE A 62 6.55 5.49 0.89
C PHE A 62 7.84 4.97 0.27
N LYS A 63 8.53 4.10 1.01
CA LYS A 63 9.75 3.43 0.59
C LYS A 63 9.58 1.93 0.66
N LEU A 64 10.01 1.23 -0.40
CA LEU A 64 10.24 -0.21 -0.33
C LEU A 64 11.62 -0.41 0.30
N ILE A 65 11.65 -0.87 1.54
CA ILE A 65 12.88 -1.12 2.28
C ILE A 65 13.50 -2.43 1.79
N GLU A 66 12.67 -3.47 1.63
CA GLU A 66 13.06 -4.75 1.07
C GLU A 66 12.21 -5.05 -0.18
N PRO A 67 12.64 -4.56 -1.36
CA PRO A 67 11.84 -4.66 -2.58
C PRO A 67 11.57 -6.11 -3.01
N GLU A 68 12.51 -7.01 -2.76
CA GLU A 68 12.35 -8.44 -3.06
C GLU A 68 11.26 -9.10 -2.19
N GLU A 69 11.19 -8.76 -0.91
CA GLU A 69 10.16 -9.29 -0.01
C GLU A 69 8.77 -8.78 -0.40
N VAL A 70 8.66 -7.51 -0.79
CA VAL A 70 7.41 -6.94 -1.34
C VAL A 70 7.00 -7.69 -2.61
N ALA A 71 7.94 -7.97 -3.51
CA ALA A 71 7.67 -8.73 -4.73
C ALA A 71 7.27 -10.18 -4.45
N ARG A 72 7.91 -10.84 -3.48
CA ARG A 72 7.56 -12.20 -3.06
C ARG A 72 6.14 -12.26 -2.50
N ARG A 73 5.78 -11.35 -1.59
CA ARG A 73 4.42 -11.27 -1.04
C ARG A 73 3.38 -10.98 -2.11
N TRP A 74 3.69 -10.11 -3.07
CA TRP A 74 2.83 -9.87 -4.23
C TRP A 74 2.68 -11.11 -5.12
N GLY A 75 3.77 -11.85 -5.33
CA GLY A 75 3.76 -13.13 -6.04
C GLY A 75 2.82 -14.14 -5.39
N ILE A 76 2.89 -14.29 -4.06
CA ILE A 76 1.98 -15.16 -3.30
C ILE A 76 0.53 -14.68 -3.45
N GLN A 77 0.28 -13.37 -3.30
CA GLN A 77 -1.05 -12.78 -3.42
C GLN A 77 -1.73 -13.09 -4.76
N LYS A 78 -0.96 -13.13 -5.86
CA LYS A 78 -1.45 -13.36 -7.23
C LYS A 78 -1.21 -14.78 -7.75
N ASN A 79 -0.69 -15.68 -6.91
CA ASN A 79 -0.21 -17.01 -7.31
C ASN A 79 0.75 -16.98 -8.52
N ARG A 80 1.72 -16.04 -8.49
CA ARG A 80 2.77 -15.85 -9.48
C ARG A 80 4.14 -16.08 -8.80
N PRO A 81 4.64 -17.32 -8.72
CA PRO A 81 5.87 -17.64 -7.99
C PRO A 81 7.13 -17.03 -8.62
N ALA A 82 7.11 -16.76 -9.92
CA ALA A 82 8.20 -16.07 -10.64
C ALA A 82 8.12 -14.53 -10.56
N MET A 83 7.36 -13.98 -9.59
CA MET A 83 7.32 -12.54 -9.33
C MET A 83 8.61 -12.09 -8.65
N ASN A 84 9.17 -10.98 -9.13
CA ASN A 84 10.36 -10.34 -8.58
C ASN A 84 10.22 -8.82 -8.68
N TYR A 85 11.16 -8.08 -8.09
CA TYR A 85 11.07 -6.64 -8.11
C TYR A 85 11.13 -6.05 -9.52
N ASP A 86 11.94 -6.58 -10.43
CA ASP A 86 12.03 -6.08 -11.81
C ASP A 86 10.65 -6.06 -12.49
N LYS A 87 9.89 -7.16 -12.38
CA LYS A 87 8.54 -7.28 -12.96
C LYS A 87 7.52 -6.38 -12.23
N LEU A 88 7.61 -6.31 -10.89
CA LEU A 88 6.74 -5.45 -10.09
C LEU A 88 6.98 -3.97 -10.43
N SER A 89 8.24 -3.57 -10.55
CA SER A 89 8.67 -2.20 -10.87
C SER A 89 8.15 -1.76 -12.24
N ARG A 90 7.94 -2.69 -13.18
CA ARG A 90 7.31 -2.40 -14.46
C ARG A 90 5.88 -1.90 -14.30
N SER A 91 5.13 -2.45 -13.34
CA SER A 91 3.78 -2.00 -12.97
C SER A 91 3.81 -0.64 -12.29
N LEU A 92 4.78 -0.40 -11.39
CA LEU A 92 4.98 0.91 -10.77
C LEU A 92 5.23 2.00 -11.81
N ARG A 93 6.03 1.69 -12.83
CA ARG A 93 6.29 2.64 -13.93
C ARG A 93 5.02 3.00 -14.72
N TYR A 94 4.13 2.04 -14.97
CA TYR A 94 2.85 2.34 -15.62
C TYR A 94 1.98 3.28 -14.76
N TYR A 95 2.13 3.24 -13.44
CA TYR A 95 1.36 4.11 -12.56
C TYR A 95 1.79 5.58 -12.60
N TYR A 96 2.98 5.90 -13.13
CA TYR A 96 3.41 7.30 -13.32
C TYR A 96 2.55 7.99 -14.37
N GLU A 97 2.44 7.37 -15.54
CA GLU A 97 1.65 7.88 -16.67
C GLU A 97 0.15 7.88 -16.35
N LYS A 98 -0.32 6.91 -15.57
CA LYS A 98 -1.71 6.86 -15.09
C LYS A 98 -2.01 7.80 -13.93
N GLY A 99 -1.01 8.52 -13.43
CA GLY A 99 -1.16 9.44 -12.30
C GLY A 99 -1.63 8.79 -11.00
N ILE A 100 -1.40 7.48 -10.81
CA ILE A 100 -1.73 6.80 -9.55
C ILE A 100 -0.62 7.06 -8.51
N MET A 101 0.63 7.10 -8.95
CA MET A 101 1.78 7.40 -8.10
C MET A 101 2.91 8.02 -8.93
N GLN A 102 3.91 8.59 -8.26
CA GLN A 102 5.09 9.16 -8.89
C GLN A 102 6.36 8.55 -8.30
N LYS A 103 7.42 8.54 -9.11
CA LYS A 103 8.77 8.24 -8.65
C LYS A 103 9.39 9.46 -7.99
N VAL A 104 9.88 9.32 -6.76
CA VAL A 104 10.70 10.37 -6.13
C VAL A 104 12.09 10.36 -6.78
N PRO A 105 12.55 11.46 -7.42
CA PRO A 105 13.86 11.51 -8.05
C PRO A 105 14.98 11.47 -6.99
N GLY A 106 16.14 10.90 -7.33
CA GLY A 106 17.30 10.82 -6.42
C GLY A 106 17.22 9.73 -5.35
N GLU A 107 16.02 9.29 -4.98
CA GLU A 107 15.83 8.29 -3.93
C GLU A 107 15.61 6.88 -4.49
N ARG A 108 16.29 5.87 -3.94
CA ARG A 108 16.08 4.47 -4.36
C ARG A 108 14.85 3.87 -3.71
N TYR A 109 13.99 3.25 -4.52
CA TYR A 109 12.79 2.54 -4.06
C TYR A 109 11.74 3.40 -3.33
N VAL A 110 11.81 4.72 -3.51
CA VAL A 110 10.85 5.67 -2.94
C VAL A 110 9.86 6.14 -4.01
N TYR A 111 8.59 6.14 -3.63
CA TYR A 111 7.44 6.48 -4.47
C TYR A 111 6.44 7.30 -3.67
N LYS A 112 5.56 8.03 -4.35
CA LYS A 112 4.53 8.84 -3.71
C LYS A 112 3.19 8.62 -4.40
N PHE A 113 2.15 8.25 -3.65
CA PHE A 113 0.79 8.20 -4.22
C PHE A 113 0.32 9.63 -4.52
N ILE A 114 -0.35 9.79 -5.66
CA ILE A 114 -0.96 11.06 -6.04
C ILE A 114 -2.33 11.15 -5.36
N CYS A 115 -2.63 12.31 -4.77
CA CYS A 115 -3.89 12.58 -4.08
C CYS A 115 -4.67 13.68 -4.81
N ASP A 116 -4.68 13.63 -6.14
CA ASP A 116 -5.37 14.62 -6.96
C ASP A 116 -6.79 14.14 -7.28
N PRO A 117 -7.84 14.92 -6.93
CA PRO A 117 -9.23 14.53 -7.12
C PRO A 117 -9.58 14.22 -8.59
N GLU A 118 -8.92 14.88 -9.55
CA GLU A 118 -9.12 14.65 -10.99
C GLU A 118 -8.62 13.27 -11.45
N THR A 119 -7.52 12.80 -10.87
CA THR A 119 -6.91 11.50 -11.22
C THR A 119 -7.61 10.33 -10.52
N ILE A 120 -8.19 10.60 -9.35
CA ILE A 120 -9.03 9.68 -8.59
C ILE A 120 -10.33 9.41 -9.36
N GLY A 121 -10.94 10.40 -10.01
CA GLY A 121 -12.20 10.21 -10.77
C GLY A 121 -12.14 9.15 -11.88
N SER A 122 -10.99 8.99 -12.54
CA SER A 122 -10.81 8.03 -13.65
C SER A 122 -10.41 6.62 -13.21
N THR A 123 -9.99 6.43 -11.95
CA THR A 123 -9.48 5.13 -11.44
C THR A 123 -10.19 4.62 -10.18
N ALA A 124 -10.91 5.49 -9.47
CA ALA A 124 -11.45 5.24 -8.14
C ALA A 124 -12.96 5.06 -8.06
N SER A 125 -13.69 5.01 -9.19
CA SER A 125 -15.15 4.86 -9.19
C SER A 125 -15.68 3.56 -8.52
N SER A 126 -14.83 2.70 -7.92
CA SER A 126 -15.35 1.55 -7.15
C SER A 126 -14.52 1.04 -5.97
N VAL A 127 -13.33 1.58 -5.61
CA VAL A 127 -12.42 0.80 -4.71
C VAL A 127 -11.67 1.56 -3.61
N VAL A 128 -11.69 2.89 -3.53
CA VAL A 128 -11.10 3.60 -2.37
C VAL A 128 -12.06 4.61 -1.80
N ASP A 129 -12.35 4.50 -0.51
CA ASP A 129 -13.05 5.52 0.24
C ASP A 129 -12.27 6.85 0.15
N PRO A 130 -12.83 7.90 -0.45
CA PRO A 130 -12.18 9.21 -0.55
C PRO A 130 -11.74 9.74 0.83
N LYS A 131 -12.47 9.36 1.88
CA LYS A 131 -12.20 9.71 3.28
C LYS A 131 -10.85 9.20 3.78
N PHE A 132 -10.41 8.00 3.37
CA PHE A 132 -9.13 7.42 3.80
C PHE A 132 -7.91 8.24 3.33
N MET A 133 -7.98 8.79 2.12
CA MET A 133 -6.91 9.60 1.52
C MET A 133 -6.91 11.03 2.07
N SER A 134 -8.09 11.61 2.29
CA SER A 134 -8.24 12.93 2.93
C SER A 134 -7.74 12.95 4.38
N ASP A 135 -7.99 11.90 5.17
CA ASP A 135 -7.56 11.82 6.58
C ASP A 135 -6.04 11.67 6.75
N ARG A 136 -5.29 11.29 5.69
CA ARG A 136 -3.81 11.21 5.70
C ARG A 136 -3.16 12.46 5.12
N SER A 137 -3.80 13.11 4.14
CA SER A 137 -3.38 14.42 3.65
C SER A 137 -3.50 15.52 4.72
N GLY A 138 -4.38 15.35 5.71
CA GLY A 138 -4.68 16.35 6.75
C GLY A 138 -4.04 16.12 8.12
N ARG A 139 -3.32 15.02 8.35
CA ARG A 139 -2.62 14.79 9.63
C ARG A 139 -1.24 15.44 9.60
N GLY A 140 -1.22 16.74 9.84
CA GLY A 140 -0.17 17.31 10.68
C GLY A 140 -0.18 16.58 12.02
N ILE A 141 1.01 16.33 12.56
CA ILE A 141 1.22 15.87 13.93
C ILE A 141 0.29 16.65 14.87
N PRO A 142 -0.52 16.02 15.73
CA PRO A 142 -1.07 16.74 16.85
C PRO A 142 0.09 17.01 17.81
N ASP A 143 0.49 18.27 17.92
CA ASP A 143 1.27 18.79 19.03
C ASP A 143 0.41 18.71 20.31
N ASP A 144 0.21 17.50 20.82
CA ASP A 144 -0.39 17.24 22.14
C ASP A 144 0.68 17.40 23.22
N ASN A 145 1.29 18.60 23.35
CA ASN A 145 1.92 18.99 24.61
C ASN A 145 2.24 20.48 24.78
N TYR A 146 1.30 21.40 24.54
CA TYR A 146 1.28 22.63 25.36
C TYR A 146 -0.07 23.33 25.22
N THR A 147 -0.65 23.67 26.37
CA THR A 147 -1.84 24.51 26.57
C THR A 147 -3.16 23.75 26.77
N LYS A 148 -3.67 23.91 28.00
CA LYS A 148 -5.10 23.83 28.43
C LYS A 148 -5.44 22.71 29.42
N ARG A 149 -4.94 22.88 30.64
CA ARG A 149 -5.70 22.74 31.90
C ARG A 149 -5.33 23.96 32.73
N GLU A 150 -6.18 24.70 33.41
CA GLU A 150 -7.61 24.69 33.66
C GLU A 150 -7.92 26.14 34.06
N ALA A 151 -9.03 26.69 33.60
CA ALA A 151 -9.57 27.92 34.15
C ALA A 151 -10.53 27.54 35.28
N SER A 152 -10.20 27.87 36.52
CA SER A 152 -11.15 28.14 37.59
C SER A 152 -10.45 28.80 38.79
N LEU A 153 -10.79 30.08 39.01
CA LEU A 153 -10.86 30.88 40.25
C LEU A 153 -10.32 32.31 40.06
N SER A 154 -11.18 33.28 40.37
CA SER A 154 -11.16 34.76 40.20
C SER A 154 -10.20 35.50 41.15
N PRO A 155 -10.14 36.87 41.25
CA PRO A 155 -9.96 37.97 40.28
C PRO A 155 -8.74 38.90 40.58
N SER A 156 -8.46 39.82 39.63
CA SER A 156 -7.54 41.00 39.56
C SER A 156 -7.30 41.85 40.85
N PRO A 157 -6.22 42.69 41.00
CA PRO A 157 -6.00 43.87 40.11
C PRO A 157 -4.56 44.47 39.91
N ARG A 158 -4.44 45.23 38.79
CA ARG A 158 -3.71 46.51 38.54
C ARG A 158 -2.22 46.68 38.94
N SER A 159 -1.35 47.07 38.00
CA SER A 159 -1.05 48.50 37.65
C SER A 159 0.00 48.62 36.51
N PRO A 160 0.05 49.75 35.75
CA PRO A 160 0.82 49.90 34.50
C PRO A 160 2.00 50.90 34.60
N PHE A 161 3.14 50.65 33.95
CA PHE A 161 4.17 51.66 33.60
C PHE A 161 5.09 51.06 32.53
N GLN A 162 5.70 51.76 31.58
CA GLN A 162 5.37 52.92 30.75
C GLN A 162 6.29 52.82 29.53
N ILE A 163 5.87 53.44 28.42
CA ILE A 163 6.59 53.53 27.16
C ILE A 163 7.95 54.24 27.33
N SER A 164 8.95 53.84 26.56
CA SER A 164 10.03 54.74 26.09
C SER A 164 10.54 54.26 24.73
N LYS A 165 10.14 54.98 23.67
CA LYS A 165 10.74 54.94 22.33
C LYS A 165 11.67 56.15 22.20
N SER A 166 12.90 55.97 21.73
CA SER A 166 13.75 56.99 21.07
C SER A 166 14.86 56.19 20.37
N SER A 167 14.96 56.02 19.04
CA SER A 167 15.10 56.94 17.91
C SER A 167 16.27 57.91 18.02
N ASP A 168 17.33 57.60 17.25
CA ASP A 168 18.11 58.44 16.30
C ASP A 168 19.58 57.97 16.29
N GLN A 169 20.08 57.34 15.23
CA GLN A 169 20.43 57.86 13.89
C GLN A 169 21.58 58.88 13.90
N THR A 170 22.67 58.41 13.32
CA THR A 170 23.98 59.01 12.99
C THR A 170 23.87 60.29 12.13
N PRO A 171 24.95 61.08 12.06
CA PRO A 171 26.01 60.82 11.05
C PRO A 171 27.39 60.50 11.64
#